data_AF-A0A3C0QZF1-F1
#
_entry.id   AF-A0A3C0QZF1-F1
#
_cell.length_a   1.000
_cell.length_b   1.000
_cell.length_c   1.000
_cell.angle_alpha   90.00
_cell.angle_beta   90.00
_cell.angle_gamma   90.00
#
_symmetry.space_group_name_H-M   'P 1'
#
loop_
_entity.id
_entity.type
_entity.pdbx_description
1 polymer ?
#
loop_
_entity_poly.entity_id
_entity_poly.type
_entity_poly.pdbx_seq_one_letter_code
_entity_poly.pdbx_strand_id
1 'polypeptide(L)' 'IILHQTKIDAKSKIIGAMLALILSHQTTGEVDYAQVKTIKKGAHSGQVLMHDFKTMRLLKVDERLYDVVTTATRLQR' A
#
# COMPACT_ATOMS: atom_id res chain seq x y z
N ILE A 1 1.91 4.23 1.52
CA ILE A 1 3.02 3.33 1.95
C ILE A 1 4.09 3.36 0.87
N ILE A 2 5.36 3.55 1.22
CA ILE A 2 6.47 3.46 0.26
C ILE A 2 7.28 2.21 0.61
N LEU A 3 7.31 1.24 -0.30
CA LEU A 3 8.13 0.03 -0.15
C LEU A 3 9.49 0.28 -0.80
N HIS A 4 10.57 0.21 -0.02
CA HIS A 4 11.92 0.31 -0.54
C HIS A 4 12.48 -1.09 -0.82
N GLN A 5 12.35 -1.54 -2.07
CA GLN A 5 12.93 -2.80 -2.55
C GLN A 5 13.55 -2.57 -3.94
N THR A 6 14.77 -3.07 -4.16
CA THR A 6 15.53 -2.93 -5.43
C THR A 6 14.96 -3.79 -6.56
N LYS A 7 14.30 -4.90 -6.23
CA LYS A 7 13.50 -5.72 -7.14
C LYS A 7 12.22 -6.14 -6.42
N ILE A 8 11.08 -5.74 -6.97
CA ILE A 8 9.77 -6.10 -6.41
C ILE A 8 9.21 -7.26 -7.23
N ASP A 9 9.16 -8.45 -6.62
CA ASP A 9 8.50 -9.61 -7.19
C ASP A 9 6.96 -9.51 -7.07
N ALA A 10 6.23 -10.44 -7.70
CA ALA A 10 4.76 -10.40 -7.69
C ALA A 10 4.18 -10.51 -6.27
N LYS A 11 4.80 -11.32 -5.39
CA LYS A 11 4.37 -11.51 -4.01
C LYS A 11 4.51 -10.24 -3.19
N SER A 12 5.63 -9.53 -3.32
CA SER A 12 5.87 -8.27 -2.60
C SER A 12 4.91 -7.16 -3.04
N LYS A 13 4.52 -7.13 -4.33
CA LYS A 13 3.46 -6.21 -4.81
C LYS A 13 2.13 -6.49 -4.15
N ILE A 14 1.73 -7.76 -4.05
CA ILE A 14 0.47 -8.18 -3.43
C ILE A 14 0.49 -7.85 -1.93
N ILE A 15 1.57 -8.16 -1.21
CA ILE A 15 1.70 -7.81 0.22
C ILE A 15 1.62 -6.30 0.41
N GLY A 16 2.32 -5.52 -0.41
CA GLY A 16 2.26 -4.06 -0.38
C GLY A 16 0.85 -3.52 -0.59
N ALA A 17 0.13 -4.11 -1.53
CA ALA A 17 -1.26 -3.78 -1.82
C ALA A 17 -2.19 -4.09 -0.65
N MET A 18 -2.02 -5.27 -0.04
CA MET A 18 -2.80 -5.67 1.14
C MET A 18 -2.55 -4.72 2.30
N LEU A 19 -1.28 -4.38 2.57
CA LEU A 19 -0.94 -3.39 3.60
C LEU A 19 -1.58 -2.03 3.34
N ALA A 20 -1.60 -1.57 2.09
CA ALA A 20 -2.22 -0.31 1.71
C ALA A 20 -3.73 -0.30 1.99
N LEU A 21 -4.43 -1.40 1.67
CA LEU A 21 -5.85 -1.53 1.98
C LEU A 21 -6.10 -1.60 3.49
N ILE A 22 -5.32 -2.39 4.24
CA ILE A 22 -5.47 -2.52 5.70
C ILE A 22 -5.33 -1.14 6.38
N LEU A 23 -4.29 -0.38 6.05
CA LEU A 23 -4.07 0.96 6.62
C LEU A 23 -5.12 1.98 6.17
N SER A 24 -5.82 1.70 5.07
CA SER A 24 -6.96 2.49 4.58
C SER A 24 -8.30 1.99 5.12
N HIS A 25 -8.30 1.03 6.05
CA HIS A 25 -9.49 0.39 6.61
C HIS A 25 -10.39 -0.31 5.58
N GLN A 26 -9.79 -0.87 4.53
CA GLN A 26 -10.48 -1.62 3.47
C GLN A 26 -10.04 -3.08 3.45
N THR A 27 -10.96 -3.99 3.09
CA THR A 27 -10.69 -5.44 2.97
C THR A 27 -10.64 -5.91 1.51
N THR A 28 -11.11 -5.06 0.58
CA THR A 28 -11.06 -5.24 -0.87
C THR A 28 -10.95 -3.87 -1.52
N GLY A 29 -10.39 -3.77 -2.73
CA GLY A 29 -10.28 -2.49 -3.41
C GLY A 29 -9.23 -2.46 -4.50
N GLU A 30 -9.07 -1.29 -5.09
CA GLU A 30 -8.01 -0.99 -6.06
C GLU A 30 -6.86 -0.27 -5.36
N VAL A 31 -5.64 -0.65 -5.73
CA VAL A 31 -4.43 -0.02 -5.22
C VAL A 31 -3.53 0.35 -6.38
N ASP A 32 -3.03 1.58 -6.34
CA ASP A 32 -2.11 2.11 -7.33
C ASP A 32 -0.65 1.92 -6.88
N TYR A 33 0.20 1.53 -7.84
CA TYR A 33 1.64 1.38 -7.66
C TYR A 33 2.37 2.23 -8.68
N ALA A 34 3.29 3.05 -8.18
CA ALA A 34 4.22 3.83 -8.99
C ALA A 34 5.65 3.57 -8.53
N GLN A 35 6.61 3.77 -9.42
CA GLN A 35 8.01 3.79 -9.00
C GLN A 35 8.26 5.06 -8.19
N VAL A 36 9.00 4.99 -7.08
CA VAL A 36 9.21 6.14 -6.19
C VAL A 36 9.75 7.36 -6.94
N LYS A 37 10.64 7.16 -7.92
CA LYS A 37 11.20 8.23 -8.76
C LYS A 37 10.17 8.97 -9.64
N THR A 38 9.00 8.38 -9.89
CA THR A 38 7.92 9.00 -10.69
C THR A 38 6.91 9.76 -9.81
N ILE A 39 7.05 9.68 -8.49
CA ILE A 39 6.16 10.33 -7.52
C ILE A 39 6.70 11.73 -7.20
N LYS A 40 5.85 12.74 -7.30
CA LYS A 40 6.14 14.13 -6.90
C LYS A 40 5.34 14.50 -5.65
N LYS A 41 5.90 15.37 -4.82
CA LYS A 41 5.19 15.94 -3.66
C LYS A 41 4.07 16.86 -4.14
N GLY A 42 2.88 16.74 -3.53
CA GLY A 42 1.74 17.62 -3.76
C GLY A 42 1.81 18.92 -2.96
N ALA A 43 0.73 19.69 -2.98
CA ALA A 43 0.62 20.97 -2.27
C ALA A 43 0.56 20.79 -0.74
N HIS A 44 -0.04 19.68 -0.28
CA HIS A 44 -0.25 19.41 1.14
C HIS A 44 0.62 18.26 1.66
N SER A 45 0.82 18.22 2.99
CA SER A 45 1.50 17.10 3.65
C SER A 45 0.72 15.80 3.41
N GLY A 46 1.43 14.73 3.03
CA GLY A 46 0.82 13.45 2.67
C GLY A 46 0.23 13.37 1.26
N GLN A 47 0.07 14.50 0.55
CA GLN A 47 -0.39 14.50 -0.84
C GLN A 47 0.77 14.20 -1.79
N VAL A 48 0.51 13.34 -2.77
CA VAL A 48 1.45 12.99 -3.84
C VAL A 48 0.79 13.06 -5.20
N LEU A 49 1.58 13.42 -6.22
CA LEU A 49 1.19 13.43 -7.62
C LEU A 49 1.92 12.29 -8.33
N MET A 50 1.18 11.48 -9.09
CA MET A 50 1.71 10.35 -9.85
C MET A 50 1.14 10.35 -11.27
N HIS A 51 1.98 10.08 -12.26
CA HIS A 51 1.59 10.04 -13.69
C HIS A 51 1.74 8.63 -14.28
N ASP A 52 2.83 7.93 -13.94
CA ASP A 52 3.09 6.57 -14.41
C ASP A 52 2.84 5.56 -13.27
N PHE A 53 1.57 5.19 -13.10
CA PHE A 53 1.15 4.18 -12.14
C PHE A 53 0.46 3.00 -12.82
N LYS A 54 0.41 1.88 -12.11
CA LYS A 54 -0.39 0.70 -12.46
C LYS A 54 -1.39 0.47 -11.34
N THR A 55 -2.56 -0.07 -11.69
CA THR A 55 -3.58 -0.42 -10.72
C THR A 55 -3.69 -1.94 -10.62
N MET A 56 -3.95 -2.44 -9.42
CA MET A 56 -4.30 -3.85 -9.19
C MET A 56 -5.50 -3.86 -8.26
N ARG A 57 -6.43 -4.75 -8.58
CA ARG A 57 -7.61 -4.98 -7.77
C ARG A 57 -7.38 -6.19 -6.88
N LEU A 58 -7.47 -5.98 -5.57
CA LEU A 58 -7.50 -7.06 -4.59
C LEU A 58 -8.94 -7.39 -4.24
N LEU A 59 -9.30 -8.66 -4.39
CA LEU A 59 -10.62 -9.19 -4.05
C LEU A 59 -10.76 -9.51 -2.56
N LYS A 60 -9.64 -9.71 -1.86
CA LYS A 60 -9.60 -10.00 -0.43
C LYS A 60 -8.21 -9.69 0.13
N VAL A 61 -8.16 -9.20 1.35
CA VAL A 61 -6.97 -9.13 2.19
C VAL A 61 -6.88 -10.39 3.07
N ASP A 62 -5.67 -10.92 3.25
CA ASP A 62 -5.43 -12.03 4.16
C ASP A 62 -5.78 -11.65 5.62
N GLU A 63 -6.65 -12.44 6.25
CA GLU A 63 -7.17 -12.15 7.60
C GLU A 63 -6.07 -12.15 8.67
N ARG A 64 -5.07 -13.04 8.55
CA ARG A 64 -3.95 -13.07 9.51
C ARG A 64 -3.10 -11.83 9.38
N LEU A 65 -2.87 -11.37 8.16
CA LEU A 65 -2.14 -10.12 7.92
C LEU A 65 -2.91 -8.91 8.48
N TYR A 66 -4.23 -8.90 8.33
CA TYR A 66 -5.09 -7.86 8.91
C TYR A 66 -4.94 -7.81 10.43
N ASP A 67 -5.02 -8.96 11.11
CA ASP A 67 -4.92 -9.05 12.58
C ASP A 67 -3.56 -8.60 13.10
N VAL A 68 -2.47 -9.02 12.45
CA VAL A 68 -1.11 -8.62 12.84
C VAL A 68 -0.94 -7.11 12.72
N VAL A 69 -1.38 -6.52 11.59
CA VAL A 69 -1.20 -5.08 11.33
C VAL A 69 -2.07 -4.23 12.26
N THR A 70 -3.33 -4.61 12.46
CA THR A 70 -4.24 -3.89 13.37
C THR A 70 -3.76 -3.95 14.82
N THR A 71 -3.28 -5.12 15.27
CA THR A 71 -2.68 -5.28 16.61
C THR A 71 -1.44 -4.42 16.77
N ALA A 72 -0.52 -4.46 15.81
CA ALA A 72 0.71 -3.65 15.84
C ALA A 72 0.39 -2.14 15.86
N THR A 73 -0.60 -1.69 15.07
CA THR A 73 -1.04 -0.29 15.04
C THR A 73 -1.64 0.14 16.37
N ARG A 74 -2.36 -0.75 17.06
CA ARG A 74 -2.93 -0.47 18.39
C ARG A 74 -1.88 -0.30 19.47
N LEU A 75 -0.78 -1.07 19.41
CA LEU A 75 0.30 -1.00 20.40
C LEU A 75 1.19 0.25 20.27
N GLN A 76 1.16 0.93 19.12
CA GLN A 76 1.92 2.17 18.87
C GLN A 76 1.18 3.46 19.27
N ARG A 77 -0.08 3.35 19.71
CA ARG A 77 -0.90 4.47 20.20
C ARG A 77 -0.91 4.49 21.72
#